data_AF-A0A3N5H3J0-F1
#
_entry.id   AF-A0A3N5H3J0-F1
#
_cell.length_a   1.000
_cell.length_b   1.000
_cell.length_c   1.000
_cell.angle_alpha   90.00
_cell.angle_beta   90.00
_cell.angle_gamma   90.00
#
_symmetry.space_group_name_H-M   'P 1'
#
loop_
_entity.id
_entity.type
_entity.pdbx_description
1 polymer ?
#
loop_
_entity_poly.entity_id
_entity_poly.type
_entity_poly.pdbx_seq_one_letter_code
_entity_poly.pdbx_strand_id
1 'polypeptide(L)' 'DQSAIVVYDDKTLAVKKVITDPKMITPTGKFNVYNTQHDIY' A
#
# COMPACT_ATOMS: atom_id res chain seq x y z
N ASP A 1 -11.60 14.29 4.09
CA ASP A 1 -10.61 13.59 3.24
C ASP A 1 -10.83 12.10 3.26
N GLN A 2 -10.72 11.46 2.09
CA GLN A 2 -10.88 10.00 1.95
C GLN A 2 -9.52 9.34 2.21
N SER A 3 -9.49 8.31 3.07
CA SER A 3 -8.27 7.51 3.27
C SER A 3 -7.85 6.81 1.97
N ALA A 4 -6.54 6.62 1.79
CA ALA A 4 -5.98 6.01 0.58
C ALA A 4 -4.82 5.07 0.91
N ILE A 5 -4.58 4.10 0.01
CA ILE A 5 -3.30 3.39 -0.08
C ILE A 5 -2.63 3.84 -1.38
N VAL A 6 -1.44 4.40 -1.26
CA VAL A 6 -0.66 4.90 -2.41
C VAL A 6 0.43 3.88 -2.74
N VAL A 7 0.46 3.43 -3.99
CA VAL A 7 1.48 2.54 -4.53
C VAL A 7 2.44 3.36 -5.37
N TYR A 8 3.72 3.30 -5.02
CA TYR A 8 4.80 3.95 -5.75
C TYR A 8 5.51 2.96 -6.67
N ASP A 9 6.08 3.47 -7.75
CA ASP A 9 7.12 2.78 -8.50
C ASP A 9 8.46 3.01 -7.80
N ASP A 10 9.09 1.93 -7.34
CA ASP A 10 10.31 1.98 -6.52
C ASP A 10 11.51 2.63 -7.25
N LYS A 11 11.64 2.40 -8.56
CA LYS A 11 12.80 2.89 -9.34
C LYS A 11 12.73 4.38 -9.63
N THR A 12 11.52 4.89 -9.86
CA THR A 12 11.29 6.26 -10.32
C THR A 12 10.75 7.16 -9.21
N LEU A 13 10.31 6.59 -8.09
CA LEU A 13 9.59 7.27 -7.00
C LEU A 13 8.31 7.97 -7.46
N ALA A 14 7.81 7.62 -8.65
CA ALA A 14 6.57 8.16 -9.18
C ALA A 14 5.35 7.42 -8.59
N VAL A 15 4.23 8.13 -8.45
CA VAL A 15 2.96 7.52 -8.06
C VAL A 15 2.48 6.60 -9.17
N LYS A 16 2.35 5.32 -8.86
CA LYS A 16 1.88 4.30 -9.80
C LYS A 16 0.37 4.12 -9.74
N LYS A 17 -0.19 4.08 -8.53
CA LYS A 17 -1.63 3.89 -8.31
C LYS A 17 -2.06 4.44 -6.97
N VAL A 18 -3.24 5.02 -6.92
CA VAL A 18 -3.94 5.37 -5.68
C VAL A 18 -5.14 4.44 -5.55
N ILE A 19 -5.23 3.72 -4.44
CA ILE A 19 -6.34 2.83 -4.12
C ILE A 19 -7.23 3.54 -3.10
N THR A 20 -8.49 3.73 -3.47
CA THR A 20 -9.54 4.31 -2.62
C THR A 20 -10.77 3.42 -2.69
N ASP A 21 -11.47 3.28 -1.57
CA ASP A 21 -12.74 2.57 -1.48
C ASP A 21 -13.56 3.18 -0.33
N PRO A 22 -14.89 3.37 -0.46
CA PRO A 22 -15.72 3.88 0.63
C PRO A 22 -15.70 3.01 1.90
N LYS A 23 -15.41 1.72 1.80
CA LYS A 23 -15.33 0.77 2.92
C LYS A 23 -13.96 0.78 3.61
N MET A 24 -12.97 1.47 3.06
CA MET A 24 -11.61 1.50 3.59
C MET A 24 -11.48 2.57 4.69
N ILE A 25 -11.87 2.19 5.91
CA ILE A 25 -11.81 3.05 7.10
C ILE A 25 -10.45 2.83 7.79
N THR A 26 -9.68 3.91 7.96
CA THR A 26 -8.40 3.93 8.71
C THR A 26 -7.43 2.79 8.33
N PRO A 27 -6.98 2.70 7.07
CA PRO A 27 -6.13 1.60 6.60
C PRO A 27 -4.67 1.74 7.11
N THR A 28 -4.36 1.08 8.23
CA THR A 28 -3.02 1.11 8.85
C THR A 28 -2.10 0.02 8.29
N GLY A 29 -1.99 -1.12 8.98
CA GLY A 29 -1.05 -2.20 8.68
C GLY A 29 -1.24 -2.80 7.28
N LYS A 30 -0.12 -3.10 6.61
CA LYS A 30 -0.07 -3.65 5.25
C LYS A 30 1.02 -4.71 5.24
N PHE A 31 0.63 -5.96 5.04
CA PHE A 31 1.53 -7.11 5.09
C PHE A 31 1.53 -7.79 3.73
N ASN A 32 2.66 -7.74 3.02
CA ASN A 32 2.82 -8.52 1.81
C ASN A 32 3.12 -9.98 2.20
N VAL A 33 2.29 -10.91 1.73
CA VAL A 33 2.34 -12.33 2.16
C VAL A 33 3.73 -12.94 1.98
N TYR A 34 4.33 -12.77 0.80
CA TYR A 34 5.64 -13.36 0.51
C TYR A 34 6.73 -12.77 1.40
N ASN A 35 6.76 -11.44 1.53
CA ASN A 35 7.75 -10.74 2.33
C ASN A 35 7.63 -11.08 3.82
N THR A 36 6.42 -11.12 4.37
CA THR A 36 6.19 -11.45 5.78
C THR A 36 6.47 -12.92 6.09
N GLN A 37 6.16 -13.84 5.18
CA GLN A 37 6.45 -15.27 5.39
C GLN A 37 7.95 -15.59 5.39
N HIS A 38 8.75 -14.84 4.62
CA HIS A 38 10.19 -15.10 4.45
C HIS A 38 11.08 -14.05 5.15
N ASP A 39 10.51 -13.20 6.01
CA ASP A 39 11.20 -12.11 6.71
C ASP A 39 12.03 -11.19 5.79
N ILE A 40 11.47 -10.83 4.63
CA ILE A 40 12.07 -9.91 3.66
C ILE A 40 11.53 -8.49 3.90
N TYR A 41 12.40 -7.53 4.16
CA TYR A 41 12.07 -6.12 4.43
C TYR A 41 12.99 -5.14 3.72
#